data_AF-A0A7V6C0M6-F1
#
_entry.id   AF-A0A7V6C0M6-F1
#
_cell.length_a   1.000
_cell.length_b   1.000
_cell.length_c   1.000
_cell.angle_alpha   90.00
_cell.angle_beta   90.00
_cell.angle_gamma   90.00
#
_symmetry.space_group_name_H-M   'P 1'
#
loop_
_entity.id
_entity.type
_entity.pdbx_description
1 polymer ?
#
loop_
_entity_poly.entity_id
_entity_poly.type
_entity_poly.pdbx_seq_one_letter_code
_entity_poly.pdbx_strand_id
1 'polypeptide(L)'
;MPSVEEIRIFLMTDIVLSITVGMSILLAVISIFSGWRRFDLAAIGNPLTLTQVGIAILLALVIRIFEQSSYAQFNLEFLPLKQPLLGLSYLPLIIITIALGPSIGLLSVALFLALTPPLGSFNWLDAVLMLEFVVLGWWAIFPSSFQKRWAGSTNLLISYILVWGTAGSALFHSQGLDIRDWRVHFNYHQNYLLSLLISFLFLFLLGPGFFNKFFSNSRIKPKELKETKTSSRATDLAVQQISASANSPTHFRSGFQKPDISSLKRNDTRARTMSKSPSRIAMKSFKDQDH
;
A
#
# COMPACT_ATOMS: atom_id res chain seq x y z
N MET A 1 23.06 -12.08 -26.11
CA MET A 1 22.27 -10.90 -25.66
C MET A 1 22.00 -10.07 -26.90
N PRO A 2 20.74 -9.70 -27.20
CA PRO A 2 20.43 -8.85 -28.35
C PRO A 2 21.09 -7.48 -28.20
N SER A 3 21.50 -6.88 -29.31
CA SER A 3 22.07 -5.53 -29.32
C SER A 3 21.00 -4.49 -28.97
N VAL A 4 21.40 -3.32 -28.44
CA VAL A 4 20.46 -2.22 -28.12
C VAL A 4 19.69 -1.79 -29.38
N GLU A 5 20.31 -1.86 -30.55
CA GLU A 5 19.70 -1.62 -31.87
C GLU A 5 18.60 -2.64 -32.19
N GLU A 6 18.83 -3.93 -31.93
CA GLU A 6 17.84 -5.00 -32.13
C GLU A 6 16.65 -4.85 -31.19
N ILE A 7 16.89 -4.50 -29.92
CA ILE A 7 15.82 -4.23 -28.94
C ILE A 7 14.98 -3.04 -29.43
N ARG A 8 15.62 -1.98 -29.94
CA ARG A 8 14.94 -0.80 -30.46
C ARG A 8 14.08 -1.14 -31.69
N ILE A 9 14.63 -1.86 -32.67
CA ILE A 9 13.91 -2.26 -33.88
C ILE A 9 12.73 -3.18 -33.51
N PHE A 10 12.93 -4.12 -32.59
CA PHE A 10 11.89 -5.04 -32.13
C PHE A 10 10.76 -4.31 -31.38
N LEU A 11 11.08 -3.39 -30.45
CA LEU A 11 10.07 -2.56 -29.80
C LEU A 11 9.31 -1.70 -30.81
N MET A 12 9.99 -1.09 -31.78
CA MET A 12 9.32 -0.24 -32.78
C MET A 12 8.40 -1.02 -33.72
N THR A 13 8.64 -2.33 -33.89
CA THR A 13 7.87 -3.20 -34.79
C THR A 13 6.68 -3.85 -34.07
N ASP A 14 6.79 -4.11 -32.77
CA ASP A 14 5.75 -4.76 -31.97
C ASP A 14 5.03 -3.78 -31.03
N ILE A 15 3.83 -3.36 -31.46
CA ILE A 15 3.03 -2.38 -30.73
C ILE A 15 2.57 -2.89 -29.35
N VAL A 16 2.34 -4.19 -29.20
CA VAL A 16 1.86 -4.79 -27.94
C VAL A 16 2.99 -4.80 -26.91
N LEU A 17 4.18 -5.19 -27.34
CA LEU A 17 5.37 -5.13 -26.50
C LEU A 17 5.69 -3.69 -26.08
N SER A 18 5.66 -2.75 -27.03
CA SER A 18 5.90 -1.34 -26.74
C SER A 18 4.91 -0.76 -25.72
N ILE A 19 3.62 -1.08 -25.85
CA ILE A 19 2.60 -0.61 -24.89
C ILE A 19 2.83 -1.24 -23.52
N THR A 20 3.07 -2.55 -23.43
CA THR A 20 3.24 -3.24 -22.14
C THR A 20 4.52 -2.82 -21.40
N VAL A 21 5.63 -2.63 -22.12
CA VAL A 21 6.87 -2.05 -21.58
C VAL A 21 6.68 -0.58 -21.20
N GLY A 22 6.00 0.21 -22.03
CA GLY A 22 5.67 1.60 -21.70
C GLY A 22 4.85 1.72 -20.42
N MET A 23 3.85 0.84 -20.24
CA MET A 23 3.02 0.80 -19.04
C MET A 23 3.80 0.34 -17.81
N SER A 24 4.72 -0.61 -17.93
CA SER A 24 5.54 -1.05 -16.81
C SER A 24 6.53 0.04 -16.36
N ILE A 25 7.14 0.76 -17.31
CA ILE A 25 7.99 1.92 -17.01
C ILE A 25 7.18 3.02 -16.34
N LEU A 26 5.99 3.35 -16.88
CA LEU A 26 5.11 4.36 -16.29
C LEU A 26 4.71 3.98 -14.86
N LEU A 27 4.36 2.70 -14.64
CA LEU A 27 4.02 2.18 -13.32
C LEU A 27 5.20 2.28 -12.34
N ALA A 28 6.41 1.95 -12.78
CA ALA A 28 7.63 2.10 -11.99
C ALA A 28 7.86 3.56 -11.58
N VAL A 29 7.79 4.48 -12.56
CA VAL A 29 8.01 5.90 -12.35
C VAL A 29 6.99 6.49 -11.38
N ILE A 30 5.69 6.21 -11.58
CA ILE A 30 4.63 6.70 -10.69
C ILE A 30 4.82 6.17 -9.27
N SER A 31 5.17 4.89 -9.14
CA SER A 31 5.37 4.23 -7.85
C SER A 31 6.52 4.84 -7.06
N ILE A 32 7.68 5.01 -7.71
CA ILE A 32 8.89 5.61 -7.12
C ILE A 32 8.66 7.09 -6.81
N PHE A 33 8.16 7.87 -7.77
CA PHE A 33 7.95 9.31 -7.62
C PHE A 33 6.97 9.62 -6.49
N SER A 34 5.90 8.83 -6.36
CA SER A 34 4.96 8.94 -5.24
C SER A 34 5.62 8.63 -3.89
N GLY A 35 6.53 7.65 -3.83
CA GLY A 35 7.33 7.36 -2.65
C GLY A 35 8.25 8.52 -2.27
N TRP A 36 9.00 9.05 -3.23
CA TRP A 36 9.92 10.17 -3.03
C TRP A 36 9.22 11.44 -2.56
N ARG A 37 8.08 11.79 -3.16
CA ARG A 37 7.25 12.94 -2.73
C ARG A 37 6.82 12.84 -1.26
N ARG A 38 6.78 11.63 -0.70
CA ARG A 38 6.41 11.36 0.70
C ARG A 38 7.63 11.11 1.58
N PHE A 39 8.83 11.51 1.14
CA PHE A 39 10.10 11.37 1.85
C PHE A 39 10.45 9.92 2.20
N ASP A 40 10.17 8.97 1.30
CA ASP A 40 10.55 7.56 1.48
C ASP A 40 12.04 7.38 1.78
N LEU A 41 12.89 8.10 1.04
CA LEU A 41 14.34 8.07 1.19
C LEU A 41 14.85 8.50 2.58
N ALA A 42 14.06 9.24 3.36
CA ALA A 42 14.45 9.58 4.73
C ALA A 42 14.60 8.33 5.62
N ALA A 43 13.93 7.23 5.27
CA ALA A 43 14.11 5.97 5.96
C ALA A 43 15.51 5.37 5.73
N ILE A 44 16.21 5.70 4.65
CA ILE A 44 17.57 5.20 4.40
C ILE A 44 18.59 5.84 5.35
N GLY A 45 18.36 7.09 5.75
CA GLY A 45 19.27 7.81 6.66
C GLY A 45 19.19 7.37 8.12
N ASN A 46 18.26 6.48 8.48
CA ASN A 46 18.10 6.02 9.85
C ASN A 46 18.88 4.70 10.08
N PRO A 47 19.78 4.62 11.07
CA PRO A 47 20.54 3.39 11.31
C PRO A 47 19.65 2.21 11.73
N LEU A 48 18.53 2.46 12.42
CA LEU A 48 17.62 1.40 12.87
C LEU A 48 16.87 0.74 11.72
N THR A 49 16.50 1.50 10.69
CA THR A 49 15.85 0.94 9.49
C THR A 49 16.87 0.18 8.65
N LEU A 50 18.10 0.66 8.54
CA LEU A 50 19.19 -0.05 7.87
C LEU A 50 19.47 -1.41 8.54
N THR A 51 19.51 -1.48 9.88
CA THR A 51 19.68 -2.75 10.57
C THR A 51 18.49 -3.69 10.36
N GLN A 52 17.25 -3.17 10.37
CA GLN A 52 16.06 -3.95 10.02
C GLN A 52 16.13 -4.51 8.60
N VAL A 53 16.56 -3.70 7.62
CA VAL A 53 16.75 -4.12 6.23
C VAL A 53 17.83 -5.19 6.14
N GLY A 54 18.97 -5.00 6.81
CA GLY A 54 20.04 -6.00 6.88
C GLY A 54 19.55 -7.32 7.48
N ILE A 55 18.81 -7.28 8.59
CA ILE A 55 18.23 -8.48 9.21
C ILE A 55 17.24 -9.16 8.27
N ALA A 56 16.38 -8.41 7.59
CA ALA A 56 15.42 -8.98 6.64
C ALA A 56 16.11 -9.68 5.46
N ILE A 57 17.16 -9.05 4.91
CA ILE A 57 17.98 -9.65 3.83
C ILE A 57 18.68 -10.92 4.32
N LEU A 58 19.30 -10.88 5.50
CA LEU A 58 19.94 -12.06 6.09
C LEU A 58 18.93 -13.20 6.30
N LEU A 59 17.75 -12.88 6.82
CA LEU A 59 16.70 -13.87 7.06
C LEU A 59 16.17 -14.45 5.73
N ALA A 60 16.01 -13.62 4.70
CA ALA A 60 15.68 -14.05 3.35
C ALA A 60 16.74 -15.00 2.77
N LEU A 61 18.03 -14.68 2.95
CA LEU A 61 19.15 -15.52 2.50
C LEU A 61 19.18 -16.85 3.25
N VAL A 62 18.97 -16.85 4.57
CA VAL A 62 18.91 -18.08 5.38
C VAL A 62 17.75 -18.96 4.92
N ILE A 63 16.56 -18.39 4.71
CA ILE A 63 15.41 -19.14 4.17
C ILE A 63 15.75 -19.69 2.79
N ARG A 64 16.38 -18.89 1.91
CA ARG A 64 16.78 -19.32 0.57
C ARG A 64 17.77 -20.48 0.58
N ILE A 65 18.76 -20.45 1.47
CA ILE A 65 19.72 -21.54 1.66
C ILE A 65 19.01 -22.79 2.18
N PHE A 66 18.08 -22.62 3.12
CA PHE A 66 17.29 -23.72 3.69
C PHE A 66 16.38 -24.37 2.64
N GLU A 67 15.73 -23.56 1.80
CA GLU A 67 14.97 -24.00 0.63
C GLU A 67 15.87 -24.88 -0.26
N GLN A 68 17.00 -24.32 -0.74
CA GLN A 68 17.95 -25.02 -1.62
C GLN A 68 18.47 -26.33 -1.01
N SER A 69 18.83 -26.34 0.27
CA SER A 69 19.37 -27.51 0.96
C SER A 69 18.31 -28.59 1.16
N SER A 70 17.08 -28.20 1.51
CA SER A 70 15.96 -29.13 1.69
C SER A 70 15.60 -29.82 0.38
N TYR A 71 15.70 -29.12 -0.77
CA TYR A 71 15.50 -29.72 -2.08
C TYR A 71 16.56 -30.78 -2.42
N ALA A 72 17.82 -30.51 -2.11
CA ALA A 72 18.92 -31.43 -2.39
C ALA A 72 18.84 -32.73 -1.55
N GLN A 73 18.34 -32.64 -0.32
CA GLN A 73 18.40 -33.74 0.65
C GLN A 73 17.15 -34.64 0.65
N PHE A 74 15.95 -34.10 0.42
CA PHE A 74 14.70 -34.85 0.64
C PHE A 74 14.09 -35.47 -0.62
N ASN A 75 14.74 -35.36 -1.78
CA ASN A 75 14.28 -35.86 -3.08
C ASN A 75 12.74 -35.81 -3.23
N LEU A 76 12.17 -34.62 -2.98
CA LEU A 76 10.73 -34.37 -2.84
C LEU A 76 9.99 -34.45 -4.19
N GLU A 77 10.38 -35.36 -5.08
CA GLU A 77 9.76 -35.59 -6.40
C GLU A 77 8.28 -35.91 -6.32
N PHE A 78 7.84 -36.51 -5.20
CA PHE A 78 6.47 -36.98 -5.02
C PHE A 78 5.49 -35.94 -4.47
N LEU A 79 5.97 -34.76 -4.06
CA LEU A 79 5.09 -33.70 -3.57
C LEU A 79 5.01 -32.56 -4.60
N PRO A 80 3.81 -32.19 -5.08
CA PRO A 80 3.61 -31.00 -5.92
C PRO A 80 3.96 -29.68 -5.19
N LEU A 81 4.51 -29.78 -3.97
CA LEU A 81 5.03 -28.69 -3.15
C LEU A 81 6.48 -28.28 -3.49
N LYS A 82 7.08 -28.82 -4.56
CA LYS A 82 8.45 -28.48 -5.01
C LYS A 82 8.68 -27.01 -5.38
N GLN A 83 7.69 -26.31 -5.90
CA GLN A 83 7.83 -24.92 -6.39
C GLN A 83 7.28 -23.85 -5.42
N PRO A 84 6.22 -24.09 -4.63
CA PRO A 84 5.69 -23.14 -3.64
C PRO A 84 6.69 -22.61 -2.63
N LEU A 85 7.64 -23.46 -2.21
CA LEU A 85 8.62 -23.08 -1.20
C LEU A 85 9.64 -22.07 -1.75
N LEU A 86 9.90 -22.01 -3.07
CA LEU A 86 10.91 -21.11 -3.65
C LEU A 86 10.61 -19.60 -3.48
N GLY A 87 9.37 -19.24 -3.16
CA GLY A 87 8.99 -17.84 -2.93
C GLY A 87 8.96 -17.42 -1.46
N LEU A 88 9.21 -18.35 -0.52
CA LEU A 88 9.11 -18.06 0.91
C LEU A 88 10.24 -17.13 1.39
N SER A 89 11.40 -17.24 0.76
CA SER A 89 12.56 -16.37 0.97
C SER A 89 12.26 -14.89 0.71
N TYR A 90 11.25 -14.55 -0.09
CA TYR A 90 10.86 -13.15 -0.32
C TYR A 90 9.98 -12.57 0.78
N LEU A 91 9.39 -13.40 1.65
CA LEU A 91 8.46 -12.96 2.68
C LEU A 91 9.04 -11.89 3.63
N PRO A 92 10.28 -12.03 4.16
CA PRO A 92 10.88 -11.00 5.00
C PRO A 92 11.06 -9.67 4.25
N LEU A 93 11.38 -9.74 2.95
CA LEU A 93 11.53 -8.58 2.09
C LEU A 93 10.15 -7.92 1.82
N ILE A 94 9.10 -8.72 1.62
CA ILE A 94 7.72 -8.22 1.46
C ILE A 94 7.29 -7.45 2.72
N ILE A 95 7.57 -7.97 3.91
CA ILE A 95 7.24 -7.31 5.18
C ILE A 95 7.93 -5.95 5.27
N ILE A 96 9.23 -5.88 4.99
CA ILE A 96 9.98 -4.63 5.13
C ILE A 96 9.58 -3.60 4.06
N THR A 97 9.25 -4.06 2.86
CA THR A 97 8.72 -3.23 1.77
C THR A 97 7.40 -2.59 2.16
N ILE A 98 6.48 -3.38 2.73
CA ILE A 98 5.19 -2.89 3.24
C ILE A 98 5.40 -1.89 4.39
N ALA A 99 6.37 -2.16 5.28
CA ALA A 99 6.60 -1.32 6.45
C ALA A 99 7.25 0.04 6.11
N LEU A 100 8.18 0.06 5.14
CA LEU A 100 9.08 1.19 4.93
C LEU A 100 8.85 1.95 3.62
N GLY A 101 8.42 1.29 2.53
CA GLY A 101 8.09 1.95 1.26
C GLY A 101 8.78 1.35 0.02
N PRO A 102 8.52 1.93 -1.18
CA PRO A 102 8.97 1.41 -2.47
C PRO A 102 10.48 1.48 -2.69
N SER A 103 11.15 2.52 -2.21
CA SER A 103 12.60 2.69 -2.37
C SER A 103 13.36 1.67 -1.53
N ILE A 104 12.89 1.41 -0.30
CA ILE A 104 13.43 0.36 0.55
C ILE A 104 13.14 -1.02 -0.02
N GLY A 105 11.93 -1.24 -0.56
CA GLY A 105 11.59 -2.48 -1.27
C GLY A 105 12.55 -2.75 -2.41
N LEU A 106 12.75 -1.76 -3.30
CA LEU A 106 13.69 -1.84 -4.42
C LEU A 106 15.12 -2.13 -3.94
N LEU A 107 15.61 -1.38 -2.94
CA LEU A 107 16.94 -1.57 -2.39
C LEU A 107 17.13 -2.98 -1.81
N SER A 108 16.16 -3.44 -1.02
CA SER A 108 16.23 -4.73 -0.34
C SER A 108 16.24 -5.90 -1.31
N VAL A 109 15.38 -5.87 -2.33
CA VAL A 109 15.33 -6.92 -3.34
C VAL A 109 16.53 -6.87 -4.28
N ALA A 110 17.03 -5.67 -4.62
CA ALA A 110 18.26 -5.53 -5.41
C ALA A 110 19.48 -6.09 -4.69
N LEU A 111 19.63 -5.81 -3.39
CA LEU A 111 20.69 -6.39 -2.57
C LEU A 111 20.53 -7.90 -2.44
N PHE A 112 19.31 -8.39 -2.21
CA PHE A 112 19.05 -9.83 -2.14
C PHE A 112 19.41 -10.55 -3.45
N LEU A 113 19.01 -10.00 -4.59
CA LEU A 113 19.33 -10.52 -5.91
C LEU A 113 20.83 -10.47 -6.21
N ALA A 114 21.52 -9.39 -5.83
CA ALA A 114 22.97 -9.28 -5.98
C ALA A 114 23.74 -10.32 -5.14
N LEU A 115 23.16 -10.78 -4.03
CA LEU A 115 23.74 -11.77 -3.13
C LEU A 115 23.29 -13.20 -3.41
N THR A 116 22.33 -13.42 -4.32
CA THR A 116 21.85 -14.76 -4.67
C THR A 116 22.46 -15.25 -5.99
N PRO A 117 22.93 -16.52 -6.06
CA PRO A 117 23.44 -17.09 -7.30
C PRO A 117 22.34 -17.30 -8.35
N PRO A 118 22.67 -17.29 -9.66
CA PRO A 118 24.01 -17.16 -10.22
C PRO A 118 24.48 -15.70 -10.31
N LEU A 119 25.63 -15.42 -9.69
CA LEU A 119 26.34 -14.15 -9.84
C LEU A 119 26.69 -13.95 -11.32
N GLY A 120 25.91 -13.16 -12.06
CA GLY A 120 26.34 -12.73 -13.40
C GLY A 120 25.29 -12.38 -14.44
N SER A 121 24.00 -12.72 -14.29
CA SER A 121 23.00 -12.31 -15.28
C SER A 121 21.72 -11.82 -14.63
N PHE A 122 21.61 -10.50 -14.50
CA PHE A 122 20.33 -9.84 -14.28
C PHE A 122 19.39 -10.29 -15.40
N ASN A 123 18.34 -11.00 -15.05
CA ASN A 123 17.38 -11.55 -16.00
C ASN A 123 16.08 -10.71 -15.97
N TRP A 124 15.23 -10.90 -16.97
CA TRP A 124 13.95 -10.17 -17.03
C TRP A 124 13.01 -10.49 -15.85
N LEU A 125 13.10 -11.68 -15.25
CA LEU A 125 12.31 -12.06 -14.08
C LEU A 125 12.72 -11.24 -12.84
N ASP A 126 14.01 -10.96 -12.69
CA ASP A 126 14.54 -10.10 -11.64
C ASP A 126 13.99 -8.67 -11.77
N ALA A 127 13.86 -8.17 -13.01
CA ALA A 127 13.25 -6.88 -13.30
C ALA A 127 11.76 -6.84 -12.93
N VAL A 128 11.02 -7.90 -13.27
CA VAL A 128 9.60 -8.05 -12.89
C VAL A 128 9.46 -8.08 -11.36
N LEU A 129 10.32 -8.84 -10.68
CA LEU A 129 10.32 -8.92 -9.21
C LEU A 129 10.65 -7.57 -8.56
N MET A 130 11.66 -6.84 -9.08
CA MET A 130 11.97 -5.50 -8.62
C MET A 130 10.78 -4.56 -8.76
N LEU A 131 10.08 -4.62 -9.89
CA LEU A 131 8.87 -3.82 -10.10
C LEU A 131 7.75 -4.21 -9.13
N GLU A 132 7.56 -5.50 -8.85
CA GLU A 132 6.57 -5.99 -7.89
C GLU A 132 6.79 -5.38 -6.49
N PHE A 133 8.04 -5.30 -6.05
CA PHE A 133 8.41 -4.70 -4.78
C PHE A 133 8.21 -3.18 -4.76
N VAL A 134 8.54 -2.51 -5.86
CA VAL A 134 8.28 -1.07 -6.01
C VAL A 134 6.78 -0.77 -5.95
N VAL A 135 5.96 -1.50 -6.68
CA VAL A 135 4.50 -1.31 -6.71
C VAL A 135 3.86 -1.70 -5.38
N LEU A 136 4.36 -2.74 -4.72
CA LEU A 136 3.93 -3.15 -3.39
C LEU A 136 4.18 -2.04 -2.36
N GLY A 137 5.40 -1.51 -2.35
CA GLY A 137 5.77 -0.41 -1.46
C GLY A 137 4.96 0.85 -1.74
N TRP A 138 4.63 1.12 -3.01
CA TRP A 138 3.75 2.23 -3.39
C TRP A 138 2.34 2.08 -2.84
N TRP A 139 1.72 0.90 -3.00
CA TRP A 139 0.41 0.59 -2.41
C TRP A 139 0.43 0.64 -0.88
N ALA A 140 1.55 0.23 -0.28
CA ALA A 140 1.77 0.31 1.16
C ALA A 140 1.94 1.74 1.69
N ILE A 141 1.88 2.79 0.86
CA ILE A 141 1.86 4.18 1.29
C ILE A 141 0.46 4.83 1.20
N PHE A 142 -0.50 4.20 0.53
CA PHE A 142 -1.85 4.76 0.41
C PHE A 142 -2.68 4.64 1.69
N PRO A 143 -3.18 5.77 2.26
CA PRO A 143 -3.77 5.84 3.60
C PRO A 143 -5.05 5.01 3.84
N SER A 144 -5.66 4.41 2.81
CA SER A 144 -7.05 3.90 2.93
C SER A 144 -7.20 2.50 3.54
N SER A 145 -6.14 1.71 3.72
CA SER A 145 -6.27 0.32 4.21
C SER A 145 -5.54 0.00 5.52
N PHE A 146 -4.65 0.86 6.04
CA PHE A 146 -3.70 0.54 7.14
C PHE A 146 -4.28 0.10 8.49
N GLN A 147 -5.59 0.21 8.68
CA GLN A 147 -6.26 -0.20 9.93
C GLN A 147 -6.86 -1.61 9.85
N LYS A 148 -6.96 -2.21 8.66
CA LYS A 148 -7.57 -3.53 8.47
C LYS A 148 -6.50 -4.61 8.33
N ARG A 149 -6.71 -5.76 8.96
CA ARG A 149 -5.82 -6.94 8.88
C ARG A 149 -5.50 -7.39 7.45
N TRP A 150 -6.41 -7.11 6.52
CA TRP A 150 -6.28 -7.50 5.11
C TRP A 150 -5.36 -6.61 4.28
N ALA A 151 -4.97 -5.43 4.77
CA ALA A 151 -4.29 -4.41 3.96
C ALA A 151 -3.00 -4.91 3.29
N GLY A 152 -2.12 -5.57 4.06
CA GLY A 152 -0.88 -6.12 3.52
C GLY A 152 -1.14 -7.19 2.47
N SER A 153 -2.05 -8.11 2.76
CA SER A 153 -2.43 -9.20 1.88
C SER A 153 -3.09 -8.71 0.57
N THR A 154 -3.96 -7.70 0.64
CA THR A 154 -4.57 -7.09 -0.56
C THR A 154 -3.56 -6.29 -1.36
N ASN A 155 -2.64 -5.58 -0.72
CA ASN A 155 -1.60 -4.83 -1.42
C ASN A 155 -0.67 -5.76 -2.18
N LEU A 156 -0.32 -6.92 -1.59
CA LEU A 156 0.45 -7.96 -2.26
C LEU A 156 -0.27 -8.46 -3.53
N LEU A 157 -1.55 -8.82 -3.40
CA LEU A 157 -2.34 -9.34 -4.53
C LEU A 157 -2.48 -8.31 -5.67
N ILE A 158 -2.79 -7.05 -5.32
CA ILE A 158 -2.94 -5.97 -6.30
C ILE A 158 -1.59 -5.68 -6.98
N SER A 159 -0.50 -5.63 -6.22
CA SER A 159 0.83 -5.43 -6.79
C SER A 159 1.17 -6.53 -7.79
N TYR A 160 0.97 -7.79 -7.40
CA TYR A 160 1.20 -8.95 -8.25
C TYR A 160 0.40 -8.85 -9.56
N ILE A 161 -0.90 -8.58 -9.50
CA ILE A 161 -1.76 -8.47 -10.68
C ILE A 161 -1.28 -7.33 -11.61
N LEU A 162 -0.95 -6.17 -11.07
CA LEU A 162 -0.50 -5.02 -11.86
C LEU A 162 0.83 -5.28 -12.56
N VAL A 163 1.78 -5.87 -11.84
CA VAL A 163 3.13 -6.13 -12.36
C VAL A 163 3.12 -7.26 -13.38
N TRP A 164 2.43 -8.36 -13.09
CA TRP A 164 2.33 -9.48 -14.03
C TRP A 164 1.43 -9.18 -15.23
N GLY A 165 0.43 -8.30 -15.07
CA GLY A 165 -0.35 -7.75 -16.17
C GLY A 165 0.39 -6.76 -17.07
N THR A 166 1.55 -6.25 -16.64
CA THR A 166 2.36 -5.29 -17.42
C THR A 166 3.73 -5.87 -17.78
N ALA A 167 4.70 -5.83 -16.87
CA ALA A 167 6.05 -6.34 -17.08
C ALA A 167 6.06 -7.86 -17.28
N GLY A 168 5.22 -8.61 -16.58
CA GLY A 168 5.09 -10.05 -16.80
C GLY A 168 4.52 -10.40 -18.18
N SER A 169 3.59 -9.58 -18.68
CA SER A 169 3.06 -9.74 -20.04
C SER A 169 4.11 -9.41 -21.10
N ALA A 170 4.94 -8.38 -20.87
CA ALA A 170 6.10 -8.09 -21.72
C ALA A 170 7.14 -9.22 -21.71
N LEU A 171 7.39 -9.84 -20.54
CA LEU A 171 8.23 -11.03 -20.40
C LEU A 171 7.69 -12.19 -21.26
N PHE A 172 6.42 -12.56 -21.12
CA PHE A 172 5.85 -13.67 -21.90
C PHE A 172 5.90 -13.40 -23.40
N HIS A 173 5.60 -12.16 -23.80
CA HIS A 173 5.70 -11.76 -25.20
C HIS A 173 7.11 -11.87 -25.75
N SER A 174 8.12 -11.44 -24.97
CA SER A 174 9.53 -11.56 -25.36
C SER A 174 10.01 -13.00 -25.52
N GLN A 175 9.31 -13.96 -24.91
CA GLN A 175 9.56 -15.39 -25.03
C GLN A 175 8.78 -16.04 -26.18
N GLY A 176 8.06 -15.24 -26.99
CA GLY A 176 7.23 -15.73 -28.09
C GLY A 176 5.94 -16.42 -27.65
N LEU A 177 5.52 -16.20 -26.40
CA LEU A 177 4.27 -16.75 -25.88
C LEU A 177 3.10 -15.79 -26.20
N ASP A 178 1.95 -16.35 -26.56
CA ASP A 178 0.74 -15.55 -26.79
C ASP A 178 0.15 -15.09 -25.45
N ILE A 179 0.28 -13.79 -25.16
CA ILE A 179 -0.28 -13.13 -23.97
C ILE A 179 -1.81 -13.27 -23.91
N ARG A 180 -2.49 -13.44 -25.06
CA ARG A 180 -3.95 -13.58 -25.12
C ARG A 180 -4.42 -14.95 -24.62
N ASP A 181 -3.55 -15.95 -24.61
CA ASP A 181 -3.87 -17.25 -24.05
C ASP A 181 -3.72 -17.23 -22.52
N TRP A 182 -4.86 -17.13 -21.83
CA TRP A 182 -4.92 -17.15 -20.37
C TRP A 182 -4.27 -18.42 -19.76
N ARG A 183 -4.17 -19.53 -20.51
CA ARG A 183 -3.55 -20.77 -20.04
C ARG A 183 -2.05 -20.63 -19.85
N VAL A 184 -1.39 -19.80 -20.66
CA VAL A 184 0.05 -19.50 -20.51
C VAL A 184 0.29 -18.85 -19.15
N HIS A 185 -0.48 -17.81 -18.84
CA HIS A 185 -0.43 -17.13 -17.55
C HIS A 185 -0.77 -18.07 -16.40
N PHE A 186 -1.83 -18.86 -16.53
CA PHE A 186 -2.27 -19.77 -15.48
C PHE A 186 -1.23 -20.84 -15.17
N ASN A 187 -0.70 -21.51 -16.20
CA ASN A 187 0.31 -22.56 -16.04
C ASN A 187 1.61 -22.03 -15.44
N TYR A 188 2.04 -20.83 -15.84
CA TYR A 188 3.21 -20.20 -15.23
C TYR A 188 2.96 -19.90 -13.75
N HIS A 189 1.80 -19.34 -13.42
CA HIS A 189 1.50 -18.88 -12.07
C HIS A 189 1.08 -19.99 -11.11
N GLN A 190 0.60 -21.15 -11.57
CA GLN A 190 0.26 -22.30 -10.72
C GLN A 190 1.35 -22.64 -9.70
N ASN A 191 2.60 -22.53 -10.14
CA ASN A 191 3.79 -22.84 -9.34
C ASN A 191 4.04 -21.80 -8.22
N TYR A 192 3.56 -20.58 -8.40
CA TYR A 192 3.72 -19.45 -7.49
C TYR A 192 2.47 -19.19 -6.63
N LEU A 193 1.29 -19.70 -7.04
CA LEU A 193 0.02 -19.47 -6.36
C LEU A 193 0.06 -19.88 -4.89
N LEU A 194 0.66 -21.04 -4.58
CA LEU A 194 0.72 -21.49 -3.20
C LEU A 194 1.68 -20.62 -2.37
N SER A 195 2.79 -20.15 -2.95
CA SER A 195 3.69 -19.21 -2.28
C SER A 195 3.01 -17.87 -1.99
N LEU A 196 2.25 -17.38 -2.97
CA LEU A 196 1.44 -16.17 -2.83
C LEU A 196 0.36 -16.36 -1.77
N LEU A 197 -0.31 -17.51 -1.73
CA LEU A 197 -1.31 -17.86 -0.71
C LEU A 197 -0.69 -17.89 0.70
N ILE A 198 0.47 -18.53 0.86
CA ILE A 198 1.19 -18.59 2.14
C ILE A 198 1.58 -17.18 2.58
N SER A 199 2.14 -16.38 1.67
CA SER A 199 2.52 -15.00 1.94
C SER A 199 1.31 -14.14 2.30
N PHE A 200 0.21 -14.31 1.58
CA PHE A 200 -1.07 -13.65 1.84
C PHE A 200 -1.59 -13.98 3.24
N LEU A 201 -1.60 -15.27 3.61
CA LEU A 201 -2.06 -15.75 4.90
C LEU A 201 -1.15 -15.25 6.04
N PHE A 202 0.16 -15.25 5.81
CA PHE A 202 1.13 -14.76 6.79
C PHE A 202 0.96 -13.26 7.04
N LEU A 203 0.83 -12.46 5.98
CA LEU A 203 0.56 -11.02 6.10
C LEU A 203 -0.77 -10.75 6.80
N PHE A 204 -1.78 -11.59 6.54
CA PHE A 204 -3.08 -11.49 7.18
C PHE A 204 -2.98 -11.76 8.70
N LEU A 205 -2.14 -12.71 9.09
CA LEU A 205 -1.91 -13.09 10.49
C LEU A 205 -1.09 -12.06 11.27
N LEU A 206 -0.05 -11.46 10.67
CA LEU A 206 0.79 -10.45 11.33
C LEU A 206 -0.05 -9.25 11.82
N GLY A 207 -1.00 -8.81 11.00
CA GLY A 207 -1.91 -7.71 11.34
C GLY A 207 -1.21 -6.38 11.65
N PRO A 208 -1.97 -5.31 11.94
CA PRO A 208 -1.40 -3.97 12.17
C PRO A 208 -0.58 -3.86 13.47
N GLY A 209 -0.90 -4.68 14.48
CA GLY A 209 -0.19 -4.68 15.77
C GLY A 209 1.28 -5.10 15.66
N PHE A 210 1.60 -6.04 14.77
CA PHE A 210 2.98 -6.44 14.50
C PHE A 210 3.79 -5.28 13.92
N PHE A 211 3.28 -4.62 12.89
CA PHE A 211 3.97 -3.49 12.25
C PHE A 211 4.19 -2.33 13.23
N ASN A 212 3.22 -2.02 14.08
CA ASN A 212 3.36 -0.99 15.11
C ASN A 212 4.43 -1.32 16.17
N LYS A 213 4.61 -2.60 16.50
CA LYS A 213 5.56 -3.04 17.53
C LYS A 213 7.00 -3.10 17.02
N PHE A 214 7.20 -3.63 15.82
CA PHE A 214 8.53 -3.89 15.27
C PHE A 214 9.08 -2.75 14.43
N PHE A 215 8.21 -1.90 13.87
CA PHE A 215 8.60 -0.78 13.03
C PHE A 215 8.08 0.51 13.67
N SER A 216 8.89 1.09 14.58
CA SER A 216 8.54 2.33 15.30
C SER A 216 8.31 3.52 14.37
N ASN A 217 9.02 3.54 13.23
CA ASN A 217 8.88 4.49 12.12
C ASN A 217 8.00 3.94 10.98
N SER A 218 7.19 2.91 11.24
CA SER A 218 6.29 2.37 10.23
C SER A 218 5.36 3.46 9.74
N ARG A 219 5.27 3.60 8.41
CA ARG A 219 4.33 4.50 7.77
C ARG A 219 2.88 4.01 7.90
N ILE A 220 2.69 2.78 8.38
CA ILE A 220 1.41 2.13 8.70
C ILE A 220 0.84 2.64 10.03
N LYS A 221 1.63 3.34 10.85
CA LYS A 221 1.17 3.84 12.13
C LYS A 221 0.01 4.82 11.88
N PRO A 222 -1.20 4.56 12.39
CA PRO A 222 -2.23 5.58 12.40
C PRO A 222 -1.62 6.76 13.15
N LYS A 223 -1.55 7.93 12.51
CA LYS A 223 -1.45 9.16 13.27
C LYS A 223 -2.64 9.08 14.21
N GLU A 224 -2.38 8.96 15.51
CA GLU A 224 -3.40 9.32 16.48
C GLU A 224 -3.82 10.71 16.06
N LEU A 225 -5.03 10.80 15.48
CA LEU A 225 -5.79 12.02 15.53
C LEU A 225 -5.82 12.29 17.01
N LYS A 226 -4.94 13.19 17.48
CA LYS A 226 -5.19 13.91 18.71
C LYS A 226 -6.55 14.52 18.46
N GLU A 227 -7.59 13.79 18.85
CA GLU A 227 -8.89 14.36 19.14
C GLU A 227 -8.54 15.56 19.98
N THR A 228 -8.68 16.70 19.35
CA THR A 228 -8.38 17.95 19.97
C THR A 228 -9.42 17.99 21.09
N LYS A 229 -8.98 17.72 22.33
CA LYS A 229 -9.73 17.85 23.58
C LYS A 229 -10.16 19.32 23.81
N THR A 230 -10.44 20.05 22.75
CA THR A 230 -11.00 21.39 22.72
C THR A 230 -12.51 21.34 22.61
N SER A 231 -13.11 20.27 22.07
CA SER A 231 -14.57 20.16 22.00
C SER A 231 -15.18 19.85 23.37
N SER A 232 -14.65 18.86 24.12
CA SER A 232 -15.14 18.58 25.47
C SER A 232 -14.83 19.72 26.45
N ARG A 233 -13.68 20.38 26.37
CA ARG A 233 -13.35 21.50 27.26
C ARG A 233 -14.17 22.77 26.98
N ALA A 234 -14.53 23.04 25.72
CA ALA A 234 -15.44 24.13 25.38
C ALA A 234 -16.87 23.83 25.86
N THR A 235 -17.29 22.55 25.83
CA THR A 235 -18.61 22.14 26.33
C THR A 235 -18.65 22.16 27.86
N ASP A 236 -17.59 21.71 28.53
CA ASP A 236 -17.47 21.76 29.99
C ASP A 236 -17.37 23.19 30.53
N LEU A 237 -16.67 24.10 29.82
CA LEU A 237 -16.62 25.52 30.16
C LEU A 237 -17.97 26.22 29.92
N ALA A 238 -18.69 25.86 28.85
CA ALA A 238 -20.03 26.38 28.60
C ALA A 238 -21.04 25.89 29.66
N VAL A 239 -20.96 24.62 30.07
CA VAL A 239 -21.81 24.06 31.13
C VAL A 239 -21.46 24.66 32.50
N GLN A 240 -20.17 24.92 32.80
CA GLN A 240 -19.77 25.63 34.02
C GLN A 240 -20.23 27.10 34.04
N GLN A 241 -20.19 27.82 32.91
CA GLN A 241 -20.67 29.20 32.83
C GLN A 241 -22.20 29.29 33.00
N ILE A 242 -22.95 28.31 32.47
CA ILE A 242 -24.41 28.25 32.64
C ILE A 242 -24.76 27.91 34.10
N SER A 243 -24.00 27.02 34.75
CA SER A 243 -24.18 26.63 36.15
C SER A 243 -23.82 27.75 37.14
N ALA A 244 -22.80 28.57 36.82
CA ALA A 244 -22.40 29.72 37.63
C ALA A 244 -23.39 30.89 37.52
N SER A 245 -24.04 31.06 36.36
CA SER A 245 -25.08 32.08 36.15
C SER A 245 -26.41 31.74 36.83
N ALA A 246 -26.69 30.47 37.12
CA ALA A 246 -27.96 30.03 37.71
C ALA A 246 -28.01 30.14 39.25
N ASN A 247 -26.86 30.32 39.92
CA ASN A 247 -26.76 30.36 41.38
C ASN A 247 -26.41 31.74 41.95
N SER A 248 -26.59 32.82 41.18
CA SER A 248 -26.48 34.17 41.74
C SER A 248 -27.79 34.55 42.46
N PRO A 249 -27.78 34.77 43.79
CA PRO A 249 -28.97 35.23 44.49
C PRO A 249 -29.29 36.66 44.05
N THR A 250 -30.50 36.85 43.56
CA THR A 250 -31.09 38.14 43.24
C THR A 250 -31.20 39.00 44.50
N HIS A 251 -30.17 39.79 44.79
CA HIS A 251 -30.35 41.00 45.59
C HIS A 251 -30.91 42.10 44.70
N PHE A 252 -32.21 42.29 44.84
CA PHE A 252 -32.94 43.48 44.42
C PHE A 252 -32.26 44.70 45.06
N ARG A 253 -31.56 45.52 44.26
CA ARG A 253 -31.14 46.86 44.67
C ARG A 253 -31.46 47.84 43.56
N SER A 254 -32.54 48.57 43.77
CA SER A 254 -32.91 49.79 43.07
C SER A 254 -31.75 50.79 43.12
N GLY A 255 -31.20 51.15 41.97
CA GLY A 255 -30.14 52.12 41.87
C GLY A 255 -29.91 52.49 40.41
N PHE A 256 -30.53 53.59 40.00
CA PHE A 256 -30.29 54.30 38.75
C PHE A 256 -28.79 54.43 38.45
N GLN A 257 -28.33 53.89 37.32
CA GLN A 257 -27.10 54.39 36.70
C GLN A 257 -27.18 54.26 35.17
N LYS A 258 -27.07 55.42 34.52
CA LYS A 258 -27.05 55.61 33.06
C LYS A 258 -26.02 54.67 32.40
N PRO A 259 -26.37 53.96 31.31
CA PRO A 259 -25.37 53.27 30.51
C PRO A 259 -24.58 54.30 29.69
N ASP A 260 -23.27 54.28 29.86
CA ASP A 260 -22.33 55.04 29.05
C ASP A 260 -22.15 54.33 27.70
N ILE A 261 -22.38 55.10 26.63
CA ILE A 261 -22.41 54.65 25.25
C ILE A 261 -21.00 54.78 24.70
N SER A 262 -20.19 53.74 24.79
CA SER A 262 -19.03 53.62 23.91
C SER A 262 -18.53 52.17 23.82
N SER A 263 -18.20 51.75 22.59
CA SER A 263 -17.48 50.52 22.23
C SER A 263 -18.25 49.20 22.09
N LEU A 264 -19.31 49.19 21.28
CA LEU A 264 -19.74 47.97 20.57
C LEU A 264 -20.10 48.33 19.11
N LYS A 265 -19.07 48.44 18.26
CA LYS A 265 -19.22 48.42 16.80
C LYS A 265 -18.70 47.09 16.28
N ARG A 266 -19.50 46.04 16.49
CA ARG A 266 -19.41 44.76 15.77
C ARG A 266 -20.46 44.81 14.67
N ASN A 267 -20.03 45.08 13.44
CA ASN A 267 -20.87 44.88 12.27
C ASN A 267 -20.89 43.39 11.93
N ASP A 268 -21.97 42.73 12.31
CA ASP A 268 -22.45 41.55 11.63
C ASP A 268 -23.06 41.94 10.29
N THR A 269 -22.78 41.19 9.23
CA THR A 269 -23.71 41.09 8.10
C THR A 269 -23.81 39.64 7.65
N ARG A 270 -24.95 39.04 8.00
CA ARG A 270 -25.83 38.11 7.27
C ARG A 270 -25.22 37.41 6.03
N ALA A 271 -25.48 36.14 5.77
CA ALA A 271 -26.84 35.60 5.69
C ALA A 271 -26.94 34.08 5.88
N ARG A 272 -27.97 33.69 6.65
CA ARG A 272 -28.68 32.42 6.54
C ARG A 272 -29.46 32.40 5.23
N THR A 273 -29.55 31.23 4.59
CA THR A 273 -30.85 30.67 4.19
C THR A 273 -30.77 29.14 4.19
N MET A 274 -31.65 28.54 4.99
CA MET A 274 -32.03 27.14 4.94
C MET A 274 -32.78 26.83 3.64
N SER A 275 -32.69 25.59 3.13
CA SER A 275 -33.90 24.89 2.71
C SER A 275 -33.68 23.38 2.69
N LYS A 276 -34.53 22.69 3.45
CA LYS A 276 -34.83 21.26 3.44
C LYS A 276 -35.27 20.82 2.02
N SER A 277 -35.06 19.56 1.64
CA SER A 277 -36.15 18.58 1.61
C SER A 277 -35.70 17.17 1.16
N PRO A 278 -36.16 16.10 1.84
CA PRO A 278 -36.03 14.69 1.46
C PRO A 278 -37.33 14.12 0.84
N SER A 279 -37.22 13.16 -0.08
CA SER A 279 -38.26 12.15 -0.45
C SER A 279 -37.70 11.30 -1.61
N ARG A 280 -37.41 9.99 -1.51
CA ARG A 280 -38.27 8.81 -1.30
C ARG A 280 -39.52 8.79 -2.18
N ILE A 281 -39.43 8.12 -3.34
CA ILE A 281 -40.57 7.47 -4.02
C ILE A 281 -40.10 6.12 -4.54
N ALA A 282 -40.85 5.09 -4.18
CA ALA A 282 -40.75 3.71 -4.63
C ALA A 282 -41.81 3.43 -5.71
N MET A 283 -41.51 2.42 -6.54
CA MET A 283 -42.41 1.48 -7.23
C MET A 283 -43.51 1.97 -8.20
N LYS A 284 -43.41 1.45 -9.44
CA LYS A 284 -44.45 0.73 -10.22
C LYS A 284 -43.73 0.18 -11.47
N SER A 285 -43.56 -1.13 -11.66
CA SER A 285 -44.55 -2.11 -12.15
C SER A 285 -45.40 -1.57 -13.30
N PHE A 286 -45.02 -1.92 -14.54
CA PHE A 286 -45.98 -2.15 -15.62
C PHE A 286 -45.47 -3.28 -16.51
N LYS A 287 -46.38 -4.22 -16.74
CA LYS A 287 -46.33 -5.43 -17.56
C LYS A 287 -47.25 -5.15 -18.77
N ASP A 288 -47.14 -5.99 -19.81
CA ASP A 288 -47.98 -6.05 -21.03
C ASP A 288 -47.52 -5.10 -22.15
N GLN A 289 -47.58 -5.40 -23.44
CA GLN A 289 -47.88 -6.59 -24.26
C GLN A 289 -47.56 -6.21 -25.72
N ASP A 290 -47.32 -7.22 -26.57
CA ASP A 290 -47.60 -7.27 -28.02
C ASP A 290 -46.93 -6.26 -29.00
N HIS A 291 -45.92 -6.73 -29.74
CA HIS A 291 -45.97 -6.98 -31.19
C HIS A 291 -44.65 -7.59 -31.71
#